data_AF-A0A933TCB7-F1
#
_entry.id   AF-A0A933TCB7-F1
#
_cell.length_a   1.000
_cell.length_b   1.000
_cell.length_c   1.000
_cell.angle_alpha   90.00
_cell.angle_beta   90.00
_cell.angle_gamma   90.00
#
_symmetry.space_group_name_H-M   'P 1'
#
loop_
_entity.id
_entity.type
_entity.pdbx_description
1 polymer ?
#
loop_
_entity_poly.entity_id
_entity_poly.type
_entity_poly.pdbx_seq_one_letter_code
_entity_poly.pdbx_strand_id
1 'polypeptide(L)' 'MFGLGMQELIIILVIILILFGAKRLPELAGGIGKAIKSFKKGMSEPEEIDVTPKKSAAEGKEEAKEEKKA' A
#
# COMPACT_ATOMS: atom_id res chain seq x y z
N MET A 1 30.45 -4.72 11.16
CA MET A 1 29.91 -4.63 12.53
C MET A 1 28.43 -4.27 12.41
N PHE A 2 27.54 -5.15 12.88
CA PHE A 2 26.08 -4.99 13.02
C PHE A 2 25.41 -4.01 12.04
N GLY A 3 25.23 -4.44 10.79
CA GLY A 3 24.23 -3.84 9.92
C GLY A 3 22.86 -4.29 10.41
N LEU A 4 21.89 -3.38 10.45
CA LEU A 4 20.48 -3.74 10.67
C LEU A 4 20.05 -4.65 9.52
N GLY A 5 20.12 -5.96 9.76
CA GLY A 5 19.70 -6.97 8.81
C GLY A 5 18.19 -7.13 8.84
N MET A 6 17.70 -7.93 7.89
CA MET A 6 16.29 -8.31 7.83
C MET A 6 15.83 -8.96 9.15
N GLN A 7 16.72 -9.71 9.81
CA GLN A 7 16.42 -10.44 11.03
C GLN A 7 16.18 -9.50 12.21
N GLU A 8 17.00 -8.46 12.38
CA GLU A 8 16.81 -7.43 13.40
C GLU A 8 15.53 -6.60 13.16
N LEU A 9 15.24 -6.26 11.90
CA LEU A 9 14.00 -5.55 11.56
C LEU A 9 12.75 -6.36 11.90
N ILE A 10 12.78 -7.69 11.68
CA ILE A 10 11.68 -8.57 12.07
C ILE A 10 11.50 -8.60 13.59
N ILE A 11 12.60 -8.68 14.37
CA ILE A 11 12.53 -8.66 15.83
C ILE A 11 11.90 -7.36 16.34
N ILE A 12 12.34 -6.21 15.80
CA ILE A 12 11.78 -4.89 16.15
C ILE A 12 10.30 -4.82 15.78
N LEU A 13 9.92 -5.31 14.59
CA LEU A 13 8.53 -5.36 14.14
C LEU A 13 7.67 -6.17 15.11
N VAL A 14 8.14 -7.34 15.55
CA VAL A 14 7.42 -8.18 16.52
C VAL A 14 7.21 -7.44 17.85
N ILE A 15 8.23 -6.74 18.36
CA ILE A 15 8.09 -5.95 19.60
C ILE A 15 7.04 -4.85 19.43
N ILE A 16 7.06 -4.11 18.32
CA ILE A 16 6.06 -3.08 18.01
C ILE A 16 4.66 -3.71 17.92
N LEU A 17 4.53 -4.86 17.27
CA LEU A 17 3.26 -5.57 17.16
C LEU A 17 2.72 -6.04 18.52
N ILE A 18 3.58 -6.38 19.48
CA ILE A 18 3.16 -6.72 20.84
C ILE A 18 2.68 -5.47 21.59
N LEU A 19 3.40 -4.35 21.48
CA LEU A 19 3.06 -3.11 22.18
C LEU A 19 1.77 -2.46 21.64
N PHE A 20 1.65 -2.36 20.32
CA PHE A 20 0.53 -1.68 19.66
C PHE A 20 -0.59 -2.64 19.26
N GLY A 21 -0.30 -3.94 19.12
CA GLY A 21 -1.23 -4.93 18.60
C GLY A 21 -1.25 -4.99 17.07
N ALA A 22 -1.45 -6.20 16.52
CA ALA A 22 -1.49 -6.44 15.07
C ALA A 22 -2.63 -5.70 14.33
N LYS A 23 -3.68 -5.28 15.05
CA LYS A 23 -4.80 -4.52 14.47
C LYS A 23 -4.54 -3.03 14.31
N ARG A 24 -3.70 -2.43 15.17
CA ARG A 24 -3.47 -0.97 15.17
C ARG A 24 -2.57 -0.51 14.06
N LEU A 25 -1.55 -1.31 13.72
CA LEU A 25 -0.59 -1.00 12.66
C LEU A 25 -1.25 -0.82 11.27
N PRO A 26 -2.13 -1.72 10.78
CA PRO A 26 -2.84 -1.53 9.51
C PRO A 26 -3.91 -0.43 9.59
N GLU A 27 -4.54 -0.22 10.75
CA GLU A 27 -5.52 0.86 10.97
C GLU A 27 -4.85 2.24 10.81
N LEU A 28 -3.68 2.43 11.44
CA LEU A 28 -2.86 3.64 11.32
C LEU A 28 -2.30 3.81 9.90
N ALA A 29 -1.77 2.73 9.32
CA ALA A 29 -1.23 2.76 7.95
C ALA A 29 -2.31 3.09 6.92
N GLY A 30 -3.55 2.63 7.11
CA GLY A 30 -4.68 2.97 6.24
C GLY A 30 -5.01 4.47 6.25
N GLY A 31 -5.00 5.09 7.43
CA GLY A 31 -5.21 6.54 7.57
C GLY A 31 -4.08 7.35 6.95
N ILE A 32 -2.83 7.01 7.29
CA ILE A 32 -1.63 7.68 6.77
C ILE A 32 -1.51 7.47 5.25
N GLY A 33 -1.78 6.26 4.75
CA GLY A 33 -1.69 5.96 3.32
C GLY A 33 -2.71 6.74 2.49
N LYS A 34 -3.94 6.92 2.99
CA LYS A 34 -4.93 7.80 2.36
C LYS A 34 -4.47 9.26 2.36
N ALA A 35 -3.93 9.75 3.48
CA ALA A 35 -3.41 11.11 3.59
C ALA A 35 -2.25 11.35 2.62
N ILE A 36 -1.27 10.46 2.58
CA ILE A 36 -0.14 10.53 1.64
C ILE A 36 -0.63 10.47 0.19
N LYS A 37 -1.62 9.62 -0.12
CA LYS A 37 -2.19 9.51 -1.46
C LYS A 37 -2.87 10.81 -1.89
N SER A 38 -3.70 11.40 -1.03
CA SER A 38 -4.36 12.68 -1.31
C SER A 38 -3.36 13.83 -1.40
N PHE A 39 -2.34 13.84 -0.54
CA PHE A 39 -1.26 14.82 -0.56
C PHE A 39 -0.44 14.74 -1.85
N LYS A 40 -0.06 13.53 -2.26
CA LYS A 40 0.65 13.30 -3.53
C LYS A 40 -0.20 13.71 -4.73
N LYS A 41 -1.50 13.41 -4.70
CA LYS A 41 -2.45 13.79 -5.75
C LYS A 41 -2.53 15.33 -5.88
N GLY A 42 -2.73 16.04 -4.78
CA GLY A 42 -2.77 17.51 -4.76
C GLY A 42 -1.45 18.20 -5.10
N MET A 43 -0.29 17.54 -4.88
CA MET A 43 1.01 18.05 -5.34
C MET A 43 1.32 17.74 -6.81
N SER A 44 0.67 16.72 -7.39
CA SER A 44 0.98 16.25 -8.75
C SER A 44 -0.02 16.73 -9.81
N GLU A 45 -1.18 17.25 -9.41
CA GLU A 45 -2.15 17.86 -10.32
C GLU A 45 -1.87 19.38 -10.43
N PRO A 46 -1.32 19.89 -11.55
CA PRO A 46 -1.58 21.28 -11.92
C PRO A 46 -3.09 21.43 -12.17
N GLU A 47 -3.66 22.58 -11.80
CA GLU A 47 -5.10 22.88 -11.77
C GLU A 47 -5.91 22.39 -13.00
N GLU A 48 -6.34 21.14 -13.02
CA GLU A 48 -7.35 20.65 -13.96
C GLU A 48 -8.50 20.03 -13.18
N ILE A 49 -9.68 20.62 -13.34
CA ILE A 49 -10.92 20.23 -12.71
C ILE A 49 -11.37 18.90 -13.35
N ASP A 50 -11.02 17.77 -12.71
CA ASP A 50 -11.34 16.43 -13.18
C ASP A 50 -12.82 16.07 -12.87
N VAL A 51 -13.71 16.30 -13.85
CA VAL A 51 -15.14 15.95 -13.84
C VAL A 51 -15.44 14.53 -14.32
N THR A 52 -14.56 13.57 -14.08
CA THR A 52 -14.80 12.17 -14.45
C THR A 52 -15.14 11.30 -13.23
N PRO A 53 -16.33 10.68 -13.15
CA PRO A 53 -16.68 9.79 -12.04
C PRO A 53 -15.84 8.51 -12.16
N LYS A 54 -14.89 8.33 -11.23
CA LYS A 54 -13.96 7.19 -11.20
C LYS A 54 -14.69 5.90 -10.79
N LYS A 55 -15.39 5.27 -11.75
CA LYS A 55 -15.72 3.84 -11.71
C LYS A 55 -14.42 3.08 -11.92
N SER A 56 -13.92 2.41 -10.88
CA SER A 56 -13.05 1.22 -10.99
C SER A 56 -12.72 0.69 -9.60
N ALA A 57 -13.57 -0.20 -9.12
CA ALA A 57 -13.24 -1.19 -8.11
C ALA A 57 -13.91 -2.50 -8.54
N ALA A 58 -13.21 -3.27 -9.38
CA ALA A 58 -13.26 -4.74 -9.48
C ALA A 58 -12.76 -5.22 -10.84
N GLU A 59 -11.44 -5.27 -11.05
CA GLU A 59 -10.84 -6.16 -12.05
C GLU A 59 -9.59 -6.78 -11.43
N GLY A 60 -9.83 -7.87 -10.71
CA GLY A 60 -8.81 -8.85 -10.37
C GLY A 60 -9.16 -10.14 -11.08
N LYS A 61 -8.16 -10.69 -11.78
CA LYS A 61 -8.06 -12.05 -12.35
C LYS A 61 -8.79 -12.27 -13.68
N GLU A 62 -8.03 -12.36 -14.78
CA GLU A 62 -8.05 -13.50 -15.73
C GLU A 62 -7.02 -13.31 -16.85
N GLU A 63 -5.71 -13.42 -16.57
CA GLU A 63 -4.71 -13.65 -17.62
C GLU A 63 -3.61 -14.59 -17.10
N ALA A 64 -3.93 -15.89 -17.03
CA ALA A 64 -2.94 -16.96 -16.89
C ALA A 64 -3.53 -18.28 -17.39
N LYS A 65 -3.59 -18.47 -18.72
CA LYS A 65 -3.43 -19.73 -19.46
C LYS A 65 -3.54 -19.45 -20.96
N GLU A 66 -2.40 -19.34 -21.66
CA GLU A 66 -1.75 -20.46 -22.36
C GLU A 66 -2.17 -20.54 -23.82
N GLU A 67 -1.78 -19.50 -24.57
CA GLU A 67 -1.58 -19.54 -26.01
C GLU A 67 -0.21 -20.19 -26.29
N LYS A 68 -0.13 -21.51 -26.09
CA LYS A 68 1.01 -22.35 -26.52
C LYS A 68 0.53 -23.75 -26.94
N LYS A 69 -0.18 -23.82 -28.06
CA LYS A 69 -0.06 -24.93 -29.03
C LYS A 69 -0.82 -24.60 -30.30
N ALA A 70 -0.15 -23.91 -31.21
CA ALA A 70 -0.35 -24.05 -32.65
C ALA A 70 0.95 -24.62 -33.20
#